data_AF-A0AAJ0U167-F1
#
_entry.id   AF-A0AAJ0U167-F1
#
_cell.length_a   1.000
_cell.length_b   1.000
_cell.length_c   1.000
_cell.angle_alpha   90.00
_cell.angle_beta   90.00
_cell.angle_gamma   90.00
#
_symmetry.space_group_name_H-M   'P 1'
#
loop_
_entity.id
_entity.type
_entity.pdbx_description
1 polymer ?
#
loop_
_entity_poly.entity_id
_entity_poly.type
_entity_poly.pdbx_seq_one_letter_code
_entity_poly.pdbx_strand_id
1 'polypeptide(L)'
;MATTLDEVWALFRETDRKFQETDRKFQDTDRLIGELREQSRETDRRFQQTEKLVNTISRQLGEQGNRLGDFVQAMVKPAVVRLLRERQLPVHQVLSNLLAFDDDGCPLMEIDLLVVNSEVAVAVECKSHLGTDDVREHLERLAQFKDCFPQYAGCKLLGAVAAMVLPEDVGRFAYRQGLFVLAQSGDGVTIRNDARFEPRSW
;
A
#
# COMPACT_ATOMS: atom_id res chain seq x y z
N MET A 1 67.81 -53.79 13.38
CA MET A 1 68.40 -52.47 13.66
C MET A 1 67.82 -51.99 14.98
N ALA A 2 68.65 -51.77 16.00
CA ALA A 2 68.21 -51.32 17.30
C ALA A 2 68.17 -49.79 17.30
N THR A 3 67.01 -49.22 17.62
CA THR A 3 66.85 -47.77 17.81
C THR A 3 67.74 -47.32 18.96
N THR A 4 68.55 -46.29 18.72
CA THR A 4 69.44 -45.74 19.75
C THR A 4 68.66 -44.81 20.68
N LEU A 5 69.08 -44.70 21.93
CA LEU A 5 68.43 -43.82 22.93
C LEU A 5 68.36 -42.36 22.45
N ASP A 6 69.35 -41.92 21.65
CA ASP A 6 69.40 -40.59 21.04
C ASP A 6 68.31 -40.36 19.99
N GLU A 7 67.95 -41.38 19.20
CA GLU A 7 66.83 -41.30 18.24
C GLU A 7 65.48 -41.15 18.96
N VAL A 8 65.32 -41.82 20.10
CA VAL A 8 64.11 -41.70 20.95
C VAL A 8 64.02 -40.29 21.56
N TRP A 9 65.12 -39.73 22.05
CA TRP A 9 65.17 -38.35 22.57
C TRP A 9 64.98 -37.28 21.48
N ALA A 10 65.44 -37.53 20.26
CA ALA A 10 65.17 -36.66 19.12
C ALA A 10 63.66 -36.64 18.78
N LEU A 11 63.01 -37.81 18.78
CA LEU A 11 61.57 -37.93 18.55
C LEU A 11 60.75 -37.24 19.64
N PHE A 12 61.17 -37.33 20.90
CA PHE A 12 60.50 -36.64 22.01
C PHE A 12 60.58 -35.11 21.89
N ARG A 13 61.75 -34.57 21.50
CA ARG A 13 61.92 -33.13 21.22
C ARG A 13 61.09 -32.67 20.03
N GLU A 14 61.00 -33.47 18.96
CA GLU A 14 60.17 -33.14 17.80
C GLU A 14 58.67 -33.15 18.18
N THR A 15 58.26 -34.10 19.01
CA THR A 15 56.88 -34.22 19.51
C THR A 15 56.51 -33.04 20.40
N ASP A 16 57.38 -32.65 21.34
CA ASP A 16 57.18 -31.48 22.20
C ASP A 16 57.05 -30.19 21.36
N ARG A 17 57.89 -30.03 20.33
CA ARG A 17 57.78 -28.90 19.40
C ARG A 17 56.45 -28.90 18.65
N LYS A 18 56.02 -30.04 18.11
CA LYS A 18 54.72 -30.18 17.42
C LYS A 18 53.54 -29.90 18.36
N PHE A 19 53.66 -30.29 19.63
CA PHE A 19 52.63 -30.03 20.64
C PHE A 19 52.53 -28.52 20.93
N GLN A 20 53.66 -27.84 21.12
CA GLN A 20 53.69 -26.38 21.30
C GLN A 20 53.15 -25.61 20.08
N GLU A 21 53.46 -26.06 18.86
CA GLU A 21 52.90 -25.50 17.64
C GLU A 21 51.38 -25.72 17.54
N THR A 22 50.89 -26.87 17.98
CA THR A 22 49.45 -27.20 18.00
C THR A 22 48.71 -26.38 19.05
N ASP A 23 49.28 -26.21 20.24
CA ASP A 23 48.71 -25.40 21.32
C ASP A 23 48.57 -23.92 20.90
N ARG A 24 49.59 -23.38 20.22
CA ARG A 24 49.51 -22.03 19.62
C ARG A 24 48.39 -21.92 18.58
N LYS A 25 48.27 -22.91 17.68
CA LYS A 25 47.17 -22.92 16.69
C LYS A 25 45.79 -23.01 17.33
N PHE A 26 45.64 -23.74 18.43
CA PHE A 26 44.40 -23.80 19.19
C PHE A 26 44.06 -22.44 19.81
N GLN A 27 45.03 -21.78 20.44
CA GLN A 27 44.85 -20.44 21.01
C GLN A 27 44.47 -19.41 19.93
N ASP A 28 45.12 -19.46 18.76
CA ASP A 28 44.78 -18.59 17.62
C ASP A 28 43.36 -18.89 17.09
N THR A 29 42.95 -20.16 17.07
CA THR A 29 41.61 -20.58 16.64
C THR A 29 40.54 -20.11 17.63
N ASP A 30 40.77 -20.25 18.94
CA ASP A 30 39.85 -19.79 19.97
C ASP A 30 39.68 -18.28 19.93
N ARG A 31 40.77 -17.54 19.67
CA ARG A 31 40.72 -16.09 19.46
C ARG A 31 39.88 -15.72 18.24
N LEU A 32 40.10 -16.39 17.11
CA LEU A 32 39.36 -16.16 15.88
C LEU A 32 37.85 -16.47 16.06
N ILE A 33 37.51 -17.55 16.77
CA ILE A 33 36.13 -17.89 17.11
C ILE A 33 35.50 -16.82 18.01
N GLY A 34 36.26 -16.27 18.96
CA GLY A 34 35.83 -15.14 19.79
C GLY A 34 35.49 -13.91 18.95
N GLU A 35 36.41 -13.51 18.07
CA GLU A 35 36.25 -12.36 17.17
C GLU A 35 35.05 -12.54 16.22
N LEU A 36 34.87 -13.75 15.65
CA LEU A 36 33.70 -14.10 14.83
C LEU A 36 32.38 -14.02 15.60
N ARG A 37 32.34 -14.48 16.85
CA ARG A 37 31.14 -14.38 17.71
C ARG A 37 30.79 -12.94 18.01
N GLU A 38 31.78 -12.07 18.23
CA GLU A 38 31.54 -10.64 18.44
C GLU A 38 31.04 -9.97 17.17
N GLN A 39 31.68 -10.22 16.02
CA GLN A 39 31.22 -9.70 14.73
C GLN A 39 29.81 -10.17 14.37
N SER A 40 29.48 -11.44 14.65
CA SER A 40 28.13 -11.98 14.45
C SER A 40 27.12 -11.25 15.32
N ARG A 41 27.40 -11.05 16.61
CA ARG A 41 26.52 -10.32 17.53
C ARG A 41 26.33 -8.86 17.13
N GLU A 42 27.38 -8.22 16.62
CA GLU A 42 27.28 -6.85 16.12
C GLU A 42 26.42 -6.79 14.84
N THR A 43 26.59 -7.76 13.95
CA THR A 43 25.79 -7.89 12.73
C THR A 43 24.31 -8.11 13.05
N ASP A 44 23.99 -9.00 14.00
CA ASP A 44 22.61 -9.25 14.44
C ASP A 44 21.97 -7.97 15.01
N ARG A 45 22.72 -7.19 15.79
CA ARG A 45 22.23 -5.90 16.33
C ARG A 45 21.94 -4.90 15.20
N ARG A 46 22.86 -4.77 14.24
CA ARG A 46 22.67 -3.88 13.08
C ARG A 46 21.48 -4.32 12.21
N PHE A 47 21.28 -5.63 12.06
CA PHE A 47 20.15 -6.19 11.33
C PHE A 47 18.82 -5.85 12.00
N GLN A 48 18.70 -6.09 13.31
CA GLN A 48 17.50 -5.74 14.09
C GLN A 48 17.19 -4.22 14.07
N GLN A 49 18.22 -3.38 14.08
CA GLN A 49 18.05 -1.92 13.94
C GLN A 49 17.52 -1.55 12.55
N THR A 50 18.01 -2.23 11.51
CA THR A 50 17.57 -2.02 10.13
C THR A 50 16.11 -2.46 9.95
N GLU A 51 15.71 -3.62 10.46
CA GLU A 51 14.31 -4.07 10.40
C GLU A 51 13.35 -3.09 11.08
N LYS A 52 13.73 -2.56 12.26
CA LYS A 52 12.93 -1.54 12.94
C LYS A 52 12.79 -0.27 12.11
N LEU A 53 13.88 0.20 11.50
CA LEU A 53 13.86 1.37 10.64
C LEU A 53 12.96 1.16 9.41
N VAL A 54 13.08 0.01 8.73
CA VAL A 54 12.24 -0.35 7.59
C VAL A 54 10.76 -0.37 8.00
N ASN A 55 10.41 -1.00 9.12
CA ASN A 55 9.02 -1.03 9.60
C ASN A 55 8.48 0.36 9.95
N THR A 56 9.30 1.23 10.56
CA THR A 56 8.92 2.63 10.83
C THR A 56 8.70 3.40 9.53
N ILE A 57 9.58 3.25 8.55
CA ILE A 57 9.46 3.90 7.24
C ILE A 57 8.20 3.40 6.52
N SER A 58 7.96 2.09 6.48
CA SER A 58 6.75 1.52 5.86
C SER A 58 5.46 2.07 6.49
N ARG A 59 5.41 2.18 7.83
CA ARG A 59 4.25 2.78 8.52
C ARG A 59 4.09 4.26 8.20
N GLN A 60 5.18 5.04 8.23
CA GLN A 60 5.14 6.46 7.90
C GLN A 60 4.71 6.71 6.45
N LEU A 61 5.17 5.88 5.51
CA LEU A 61 4.76 5.94 4.10
C LEU A 61 3.28 5.59 3.94
N GLY A 62 2.79 4.56 4.64
CA GLY A 62 1.36 4.21 4.64
C GLY A 62 0.47 5.33 5.19
N GLU A 63 0.86 5.94 6.31
CA GLU A 63 0.16 7.09 6.90
C GLU A 63 0.17 8.32 5.97
N GLN A 64 1.25 8.53 5.21
CA GLN A 64 1.32 9.60 4.21
C GLN A 64 0.43 9.32 3.00
N GLY A 65 0.34 8.07 2.55
CA GLY A 65 -0.55 7.65 1.46
C GLY A 65 -2.02 7.95 1.78
N ASN A 66 -2.48 7.58 2.98
CA ASN A 66 -3.85 7.85 3.42
C ASN A 66 -4.16 9.35 3.47
N ARG A 67 -3.22 10.18 3.96
CA ARG A 67 -3.39 11.64 3.99
C ARG A 67 -3.54 12.28 2.62
N LEU A 68 -2.90 11.71 1.59
CA LEU A 68 -3.08 12.19 0.21
C LEU A 68 -4.48 11.84 -0.31
N GLY A 69 -5.01 10.67 0.04
CA GLY A 69 -6.41 10.29 -0.22
C GLY A 69 -7.39 11.26 0.43
N ASP A 70 -7.23 11.52 1.73
CA ASP A 70 -8.05 12.48 2.49
C ASP A 70 -8.03 13.88 1.87
N PHE A 71 -6.86 14.32 1.39
CA PHE A 71 -6.72 15.63 0.73
C PHE A 71 -7.48 15.69 -0.59
N VAL A 72 -7.40 14.65 -1.42
CA VAL A 72 -8.17 14.57 -2.67
C VAL A 72 -9.66 14.58 -2.35
N GLN A 73 -10.10 13.78 -1.38
CA GLN A 73 -11.49 13.73 -0.96
C GLN A 73 -11.99 15.11 -0.47
N ALA A 74 -11.19 15.82 0.34
CA ALA A 74 -11.52 17.15 0.84
C ALA A 74 -11.65 18.18 -0.29
N MET A 75 -10.85 18.07 -1.35
CA MET A 75 -10.95 18.92 -2.55
C MET A 75 -12.17 18.57 -3.42
N VAL A 76 -12.46 17.28 -3.58
CA VAL A 76 -13.54 16.78 -4.43
C VAL A 76 -14.91 17.02 -3.80
N LYS A 77 -15.06 16.86 -2.49
CA LYS A 77 -16.33 17.00 -1.76
C LYS A 77 -17.11 18.29 -2.05
N PRO A 78 -16.51 19.50 -1.99
CA PRO A 78 -17.23 20.72 -2.38
C PRO A 78 -17.43 20.84 -3.90
N ALA A 79 -16.48 20.36 -4.70
CA ALA A 79 -16.54 20.48 -6.16
C ALA A 79 -17.63 19.59 -6.77
N VAL A 80 -17.80 18.36 -6.28
CA VAL A 80 -18.76 17.40 -6.82
C VAL A 80 -20.20 17.90 -6.72
N VAL A 81 -20.53 18.68 -5.68
CA VAL A 81 -21.84 19.33 -5.55
C VAL A 81 -22.10 20.29 -6.70
N ARG A 82 -21.13 21.15 -7.01
CA ARG A 82 -21.23 22.11 -8.12
C ARG A 82 -21.30 21.39 -9.46
N LEU A 83 -20.35 20.48 -9.69
CA LEU A 83 -20.17 19.80 -10.98
C LEU A 83 -21.35 18.91 -11.36
N LEU A 84 -21.95 18.18 -10.40
CA LEU A 84 -23.13 17.37 -10.69
C LEU A 84 -24.38 18.24 -10.93
N ARG A 85 -24.53 19.35 -10.21
CA ARG A 85 -25.62 20.31 -10.48
C ARG A 85 -25.53 20.93 -11.87
N GLU A 86 -24.32 21.25 -12.34
CA GLU A 86 -24.07 21.70 -13.72
C GLU A 86 -24.47 20.62 -14.76
N ARG A 87 -24.38 19.35 -14.39
CA ARG A 87 -24.88 18.19 -15.15
C ARG A 87 -26.36 17.89 -14.95
N GLN A 88 -27.12 18.83 -14.38
CA GLN A 88 -28.55 18.68 -14.11
C GLN A 88 -28.88 17.49 -13.18
N LEU A 89 -27.93 17.14 -12.30
CA LEU A 89 -28.12 16.18 -11.21
C LEU A 89 -28.20 16.96 -9.89
N PRO A 90 -29.41 17.18 -9.34
CA PRO A 90 -29.56 17.83 -8.05
C PRO A 90 -28.80 17.08 -6.96
N VAL A 91 -28.23 17.81 -6.01
CA VAL A 91 -27.48 17.23 -4.89
C VAL A 91 -28.09 17.71 -3.59
N HIS A 92 -28.55 16.77 -2.76
CA HIS A 92 -29.15 17.06 -1.45
C HIS A 92 -28.21 16.69 -0.29
N GLN A 93 -27.40 15.64 -0.46
CA GLN A 93 -26.50 15.14 0.57
C GLN A 93 -25.16 14.71 -0.04
N VAL A 94 -24.08 14.87 0.73
CA VAL A 94 -22.76 14.31 0.45
C VAL A 94 -22.25 13.61 1.69
N LEU A 95 -22.17 12.28 1.63
CA LEU A 95 -21.64 11.43 2.69
C LEU A 95 -20.18 11.09 2.37
N SER A 96 -19.37 10.93 3.41
CA SER A 96 -17.94 10.63 3.29
C SER A 96 -17.62 9.34 4.04
N ASN A 97 -16.68 8.56 3.53
CA ASN A 97 -16.16 7.33 4.15
C ASN A 97 -17.29 6.38 4.52
N LEU A 98 -18.12 6.04 3.53
CA LEU A 98 -19.27 5.17 3.75
C LEU A 98 -18.80 3.73 3.84
N LEU A 99 -18.95 3.13 5.01
CA LEU A 99 -18.49 1.77 5.31
C LEU A 99 -19.67 0.81 5.44
N ALA A 100 -19.56 -0.35 4.82
CA ALA A 100 -20.40 -1.51 5.05
C ALA A 100 -19.61 -2.59 5.78
N PHE A 101 -20.27 -3.31 6.68
CA PHE A 101 -19.71 -4.42 7.44
C PHE A 101 -20.58 -5.67 7.26
N ASP A 102 -19.99 -6.84 7.40
CA ASP A 102 -20.75 -8.09 7.54
C ASP A 102 -21.24 -8.30 8.97
N ASP A 103 -21.94 -9.42 9.19
CA ASP A 103 -22.48 -9.79 10.50
C ASP A 103 -21.39 -10.07 11.55
N ASP A 104 -20.17 -10.38 11.12
CA ASP A 104 -18.99 -10.59 11.97
C ASP A 104 -18.25 -9.28 12.27
N GLY A 105 -18.71 -8.15 11.70
CA GLY A 105 -18.11 -6.83 11.86
C GLY A 105 -16.87 -6.60 11.01
N CYS A 106 -16.59 -7.45 10.02
CA CYS A 106 -15.52 -7.25 9.05
C CYS A 106 -15.97 -6.24 7.96
N PRO A 107 -15.09 -5.32 7.53
CA PRO A 107 -15.44 -4.36 6.49
C PRO A 107 -15.62 -5.07 5.14
N LEU A 108 -16.78 -4.87 4.52
CA LEU A 108 -17.12 -5.42 3.20
C LEU A 108 -16.84 -4.44 2.07
N MET A 109 -17.15 -3.16 2.29
CA MET A 109 -17.05 -2.14 1.25
C MET A 109 -16.80 -0.77 1.87
N GLU A 110 -15.99 0.01 1.16
CA GLU A 110 -15.82 1.43 1.41
C GLU A 110 -16.10 2.23 0.14
N ILE A 111 -16.84 3.33 0.29
CA ILE A 111 -17.03 4.35 -0.73
C ILE A 111 -16.58 5.70 -0.16
N ASP A 112 -15.58 6.32 -0.81
CA ASP A 112 -15.01 7.57 -0.31
C ASP A 112 -16.04 8.68 -0.23
N LEU A 113 -16.83 8.90 -1.29
CA LEU A 113 -17.94 9.86 -1.26
C LEU A 113 -19.19 9.26 -1.88
N LEU A 114 -20.33 9.43 -1.22
CA LEU A 114 -21.64 9.18 -1.80
C LEU A 114 -22.40 10.50 -1.92
N VAL A 115 -22.71 10.89 -3.15
CA VAL A 115 -23.50 12.09 -3.44
C VAL A 115 -24.92 11.67 -3.81
N VAL A 116 -25.90 12.17 -3.08
CA VAL A 116 -27.25 11.59 -3.11
C VAL A 116 -28.32 12.67 -3.20
N ASN A 117 -29.36 12.39 -3.97
CA ASN A 117 -30.68 13.02 -3.88
C ASN A 117 -31.76 11.93 -3.72
N SER A 118 -33.05 12.27 -3.87
CA SER A 118 -34.15 11.31 -3.68
C SER A 118 -34.20 10.17 -4.73
N GLU A 119 -33.57 10.35 -5.89
CA GLU A 119 -33.68 9.44 -7.03
C GLU A 119 -32.33 8.87 -7.49
N VAL A 120 -31.24 9.61 -7.32
CA VAL A 120 -29.92 9.29 -7.86
C VAL A 120 -28.89 9.29 -6.73
N ALA A 121 -28.03 8.28 -6.74
CA ALA A 121 -26.83 8.20 -5.91
C ALA A 121 -25.61 8.12 -6.84
N VAL A 122 -24.57 8.90 -6.55
CA VAL A 122 -23.29 8.88 -7.27
C VAL A 122 -22.22 8.48 -6.27
N ALA A 123 -21.70 7.26 -6.40
CA ALA A 123 -20.56 6.80 -5.61
C ALA A 123 -19.27 7.26 -6.29
N VAL A 124 -18.37 7.89 -5.53
CA VAL A 124 -17.13 8.50 -6.03
C VAL A 124 -15.95 7.86 -5.33
N GLU A 125 -15.00 7.36 -6.11
CA GLU A 125 -13.67 6.98 -5.65
C GLU A 125 -12.68 8.14 -5.80
N CYS A 126 -11.86 8.40 -4.80
CA CYS A 126 -10.86 9.46 -4.75
C CYS A 126 -9.44 8.88 -4.69
N LYS A 127 -8.59 9.24 -5.65
CA LYS A 127 -7.19 8.78 -5.71
C LYS A 127 -6.23 9.94 -5.92
N SER A 128 -5.09 9.91 -5.24
CA SER A 128 -3.98 10.84 -5.54
C SER A 128 -3.42 10.60 -6.95
N HIS A 129 -3.33 9.33 -7.35
CA HIS A 129 -3.00 8.90 -8.70
C HIS A 129 -3.95 7.77 -9.11
N LEU A 130 -4.68 7.94 -10.22
CA LEU A 130 -5.60 6.90 -10.69
C LEU A 130 -4.90 5.88 -11.57
N GLY A 131 -4.99 4.61 -11.19
CA GLY A 131 -4.62 3.45 -11.98
C GLY A 131 -5.82 2.77 -12.66
N THR A 132 -5.54 1.88 -13.61
CA THR A 132 -6.60 1.09 -14.27
C THR A 132 -7.25 0.10 -13.29
N ASP A 133 -6.47 -0.46 -12.36
CA ASP A 133 -6.98 -1.39 -11.35
C ASP A 133 -7.91 -0.69 -10.35
N ASP A 134 -7.61 0.54 -9.93
CA ASP A 134 -8.51 1.34 -9.10
C ASP A 134 -9.90 1.51 -9.77
N VAL A 135 -9.92 1.72 -11.10
CA VAL A 135 -11.17 1.82 -11.87
C VAL A 135 -11.92 0.50 -11.85
N ARG A 136 -11.24 -0.64 -12.02
CA ARG A 136 -11.85 -1.98 -12.01
C ARG A 136 -12.43 -2.31 -10.63
N GLU A 137 -11.66 -2.08 -9.58
CA GLU A 137 -12.09 -2.28 -8.19
C GLU A 137 -13.31 -1.40 -7.86
N HIS A 138 -13.35 -0.16 -8.36
CA HIS A 138 -14.52 0.69 -8.19
C HIS A 138 -15.74 0.14 -8.92
N LEU A 139 -15.59 -0.41 -10.13
CA LEU A 139 -16.69 -1.03 -10.87
C LEU A 139 -17.25 -2.27 -10.16
N GLU A 140 -16.39 -3.07 -9.55
CA GLU A 140 -16.78 -4.22 -8.73
C GLU A 140 -17.58 -3.77 -7.51
N ARG A 141 -17.12 -2.72 -6.81
CA ARG A 141 -17.88 -2.12 -5.70
C ARG A 141 -19.23 -1.58 -6.15
N LEU A 142 -19.30 -0.88 -7.28
CA LEU A 142 -20.57 -0.37 -7.82
C LEU A 142 -21.55 -1.51 -8.12
N ALA A 143 -21.06 -2.65 -8.62
CA ALA A 143 -21.90 -3.81 -8.92
C ALA A 143 -22.52 -4.46 -7.67
N GLN A 144 -21.84 -4.38 -6.53
CA GLN A 144 -22.29 -4.96 -5.25
C GLN A 144 -22.87 -3.91 -4.28
N PHE A 145 -22.84 -2.63 -4.66
CA PHE A 145 -23.17 -1.53 -3.76
C PHE A 145 -24.55 -1.65 -3.14
N LYS A 146 -25.57 -2.04 -3.92
CA LYS A 146 -26.95 -2.14 -3.43
C LYS A 146 -27.16 -3.33 -2.49
N ASP A 147 -26.34 -4.36 -2.58
CA ASP A 147 -26.35 -5.48 -1.63
C ASP A 147 -25.75 -5.03 -0.28
N CYS A 148 -24.67 -4.23 -0.33
CA CYS A 148 -24.03 -3.67 0.86
C CYS A 148 -24.80 -2.49 1.49
N PHE A 149 -25.55 -1.73 0.69
CA PHE A 149 -26.30 -0.55 1.12
C PHE A 149 -27.75 -0.59 0.60
N PRO A 150 -28.57 -1.51 1.12
CA PRO A 150 -29.93 -1.76 0.62
C PRO A 150 -30.87 -0.55 0.74
N GLN A 151 -30.57 0.40 1.64
CA GLN A 151 -31.31 1.66 1.75
C GLN A 151 -31.28 2.52 0.47
N TYR A 152 -30.33 2.27 -0.44
CA TYR A 152 -30.23 2.95 -1.75
C TYR A 152 -30.70 2.07 -2.92
N ALA A 153 -31.35 0.93 -2.67
CA ALA A 153 -31.78 0.01 -3.74
C ALA A 153 -32.73 0.68 -4.77
N GLY A 154 -33.57 1.62 -4.32
CA GLY A 154 -34.47 2.38 -5.18
C GLY A 154 -33.81 3.53 -5.96
N CYS A 155 -32.56 3.86 -5.66
CA CYS A 155 -31.83 4.92 -6.36
C CYS A 155 -31.22 4.40 -7.67
N LYS A 156 -31.17 5.28 -8.67
CA LYS A 156 -30.28 5.12 -9.82
C LYS A 156 -28.84 5.34 -9.35
N LEU A 157 -28.07 4.26 -9.22
CA LEU A 157 -26.67 4.34 -8.81
C LEU A 157 -25.80 4.65 -10.03
N LEU A 158 -25.03 5.73 -9.96
CA LEU A 158 -24.01 6.11 -10.92
C LEU A 158 -22.64 6.06 -10.23
N GLY A 159 -21.58 6.01 -11.03
CA GLY A 159 -20.21 5.93 -10.55
C GLY A 159 -19.37 7.11 -11.02
N ALA A 160 -18.36 7.44 -10.23
CA ALA A 160 -17.39 8.48 -10.54
C ALA A 160 -16.01 8.13 -9.98
N VAL A 161 -14.98 8.56 -10.69
CA VAL A 161 -13.61 8.55 -10.19
C VAL A 161 -13.09 9.98 -10.15
N ALA A 162 -12.36 10.31 -9.11
CA ALA A 162 -11.76 11.62 -8.91
C ALA A 162 -10.28 11.47 -8.62
N ALA A 163 -9.44 12.18 -9.35
CA ALA A 163 -8.00 12.09 -9.12
C ALA A 163 -7.22 13.39 -9.28
N MET A 164 -6.13 13.50 -8.52
CA MET A 164 -5.17 14.58 -8.69
C MET A 164 -4.29 14.33 -9.93
N VAL A 165 -3.71 13.14 -10.03
CA VAL A 165 -2.98 12.69 -11.22
C VAL A 165 -3.85 11.69 -11.98
N LEU A 166 -4.23 12.06 -13.20
CA LEU A 166 -5.06 11.24 -14.09
C LEU A 166 -4.35 11.01 -15.42
N PRO A 167 -3.74 9.84 -15.64
CA PRO A 167 -3.25 9.44 -16.95
C PRO A 167 -4.38 9.42 -17.99
N GLU A 168 -4.08 9.87 -19.21
CA GLU A 168 -5.10 10.09 -20.23
C GLU A 168 -5.78 8.78 -20.69
N ASP A 169 -5.01 7.70 -20.77
CA ASP A 169 -5.48 6.36 -21.09
C ASP A 169 -6.40 5.79 -19.99
N VAL A 170 -6.04 5.96 -18.72
CA VAL A 170 -6.86 5.57 -17.57
C VAL A 170 -8.16 6.39 -17.53
N GLY A 171 -8.08 7.70 -17.75
CA GLY A 171 -9.26 8.57 -17.83
C GLY A 171 -10.21 8.18 -18.97
N ARG A 172 -9.68 7.86 -20.16
CA ARG A 172 -10.47 7.33 -21.28
C ARG A 172 -11.09 5.97 -20.96
N PHE A 173 -10.37 5.12 -20.23
CA PHE A 173 -10.91 3.83 -19.79
C PHE A 173 -12.10 4.05 -18.84
N ALA A 174 -11.95 4.84 -17.78
CA ALA A 174 -13.05 5.17 -16.86
C ALA A 174 -14.26 5.79 -17.57
N TYR A 175 -14.03 6.73 -18.49
CA TYR A 175 -15.06 7.32 -19.34
C TYR A 175 -15.84 6.23 -20.09
N ARG A 176 -15.14 5.28 -20.74
CA ARG A 176 -15.79 4.20 -21.52
C ARG A 176 -16.56 3.21 -20.66
N GLN A 177 -16.21 3.08 -19.37
CA GLN A 177 -16.95 2.26 -18.41
C GLN A 177 -18.21 2.96 -17.87
N GLY A 178 -18.50 4.19 -18.34
CA GLY A 178 -19.68 4.94 -17.96
C GLY A 178 -19.52 5.68 -16.63
N LEU A 179 -18.29 5.96 -16.20
CA LEU A 179 -18.00 6.71 -14.98
C LEU A 179 -17.83 8.20 -15.27
N PHE A 180 -18.31 9.06 -14.37
CA PHE A 180 -17.86 10.44 -14.35
C PHE A 180 -16.37 10.47 -13.97
N VAL A 181 -15.60 11.29 -14.68
CA VAL A 181 -14.15 11.42 -14.52
C VAL A 181 -13.85 12.83 -14.05
N LEU A 182 -13.56 12.97 -12.77
CA LEU A 182 -13.21 14.22 -12.13
C LEU A 182 -11.70 14.32 -12.02
N ALA A 183 -11.14 15.45 -12.42
CA ALA A 183 -9.71 15.67 -12.33
C ALA A 183 -9.39 17.11 -11.93
N GLN A 184 -8.23 17.28 -11.30
CA GLN A 184 -7.67 18.60 -11.07
C GLN A 184 -7.48 19.34 -12.41
N SER A 185 -7.82 20.62 -12.41
CA SER A 185 -7.59 21.54 -13.51
C SER A 185 -7.43 22.96 -12.97
N GLY A 186 -6.23 23.52 -13.09
CA GLY A 186 -5.89 24.81 -12.48
C GLY A 186 -6.13 24.76 -10.97
N ASP A 187 -6.87 25.73 -10.45
CA ASP A 187 -7.12 25.91 -9.01
C ASP A 187 -8.28 25.06 -8.46
N GLY A 188 -8.84 24.12 -9.25
CA GLY A 188 -10.00 23.34 -8.81
C GLY A 188 -10.16 21.98 -9.49
N VAL A 189 -11.33 21.38 -9.30
CA VAL A 189 -11.73 20.10 -9.89
C VAL A 189 -12.77 20.33 -10.98
N THR A 190 -12.66 19.58 -12.07
CA THR A 190 -13.55 19.65 -13.24
C THR A 190 -13.96 18.25 -13.68
N ILE A 191 -15.12 18.12 -14.33
CA ILE A 191 -15.53 16.90 -15.04
C ILE A 191 -14.87 16.89 -16.42
N ARG A 192 -14.11 15.84 -16.72
CA ARG A 192 -13.42 15.63 -18.00
C ARG A 192 -14.31 15.03 -19.08
N ASN A 193 -15.44 14.42 -18.71
CA ASN A 193 -16.41 13.91 -19.66
C ASN A 193 -16.94 15.05 -20.54
N ASP A 194 -17.15 14.79 -21.82
CA ASP A 194 -17.79 15.75 -22.73
C ASP A 194 -19.31 15.90 -22.45
N ALA A 195 -19.98 16.71 -23.26
CA ALA A 195 -21.43 16.94 -23.15
C ALA A 195 -22.29 15.76 -23.64
N ARG A 196 -21.70 14.80 -24.39
CA ARG A 196 -22.41 13.64 -24.96
C ARG A 196 -22.32 12.41 -24.07
N PHE A 197 -21.48 12.47 -23.03
CA PHE A 197 -21.31 11.40 -22.08
C PHE A 197 -22.62 11.05 -21.36
N GLU A 198 -22.95 9.76 -21.40
CA GLU A 198 -24.05 9.18 -20.65
C GLU A 198 -23.48 8.23 -19.58
N PRO A 199 -23.76 8.47 -18.29
CA PRO A 199 -23.26 7.61 -17.23
C PRO A 199 -24.00 6.27 -17.23
N ARG A 200 -23.25 5.19 -17.01
CA ARG A 200 -23.84 3.87 -16.76
C ARG A 200 -24.58 3.90 -15.41
N SER A 201 -25.64 3.10 -15.30
CA SER A 201 -26.31 2.83 -14.03
C SER A 201 -25.98 1.43 -13.55
N TRP A 202 -25.85 1.27 -12.24
CA TRP A 202 -25.70 0.00 -11.53
C TRP A 202 -26.92 -0.29 -10.65
#